data_AF-A0A8R1I6Z1-F1
#
_entry.id   AF-A0A8R1I6Z1-F1
#
_cell.length_a   1.000
_cell.length_b   1.000
_cell.length_c   1.000
_cell.angle_alpha   90.00
_cell.angle_beta   90.00
_cell.angle_gamma   90.00
#
_symmetry.space_group_name_H-M   'P 1'
#
loop_
_entity.id
_entity.type
_entity.pdbx_description
1 polymer ?
#
loop_
_entity_poly.entity_id
_entity_poly.type
_entity_poly.pdbx_seq_one_letter_code
_entity_poly.pdbx_strand_id
1 'polypeptide(L)'
;MFNGMFVGVQPGDKTGWEDEKDCISSDMKFQLYRPLMDRLINEVCVSMNAINLSFVEFVILKALVSFKSSSCSDVTTGLKKFMHVHMDTILRALNVHYQSLGMNKEEIAHRTGNVILMMSSIFAVGMECMESHQKIQFFDLWQLDDLLIKLIQRGGGTTTF
;
A
#
# COMPACT_ATOMS: atom_id res chain seq x y z
N MET A 1 8.08 13.41 -20.64
CA MET A 1 8.82 13.05 -19.42
C MET A 1 7.83 12.25 -18.62
N PHE A 2 8.11 10.99 -18.28
CA PHE A 2 7.18 10.14 -17.54
C PHE A 2 7.18 10.57 -16.07
N ASN A 3 6.03 10.89 -15.51
CA ASN A 3 5.94 11.57 -14.21
C ASN A 3 6.08 10.62 -13.01
N GLY A 4 6.34 9.33 -13.25
CA GLY A 4 6.43 8.33 -12.18
C GLY A 4 5.15 8.24 -11.32
N MET A 5 3.99 8.61 -11.87
CA MET A 5 2.71 8.68 -11.15
C MET A 5 2.67 9.64 -9.94
N PHE A 6 3.38 10.77 -9.99
CA PHE A 6 3.11 11.85 -9.03
C PHE A 6 1.89 12.65 -9.47
N VAL A 7 0.83 12.67 -8.66
CA VAL A 7 -0.40 13.43 -8.93
C VAL A 7 -0.87 14.19 -7.71
N GLY A 8 -1.36 15.41 -7.94
CA GLY A 8 -2.05 16.22 -6.94
C GLY A 8 -3.43 15.67 -6.64
N VAL A 9 -3.74 15.42 -5.37
CA VAL A 9 -5.04 14.84 -4.96
C VAL A 9 -6.04 15.88 -4.48
N GLN A 10 -5.64 17.15 -4.32
CA GLN A 10 -6.57 18.20 -3.94
C GLN A 10 -7.54 18.53 -5.09
N PRO A 11 -8.82 18.87 -4.79
CA PRO A 11 -9.76 19.31 -5.82
C PRO A 11 -9.22 20.52 -6.59
N GLY A 12 -9.21 20.43 -7.92
CA GLY A 12 -8.72 21.50 -8.80
C GLY A 12 -7.20 21.55 -8.98
N ASP A 13 -6.44 20.70 -8.28
CA ASP A 13 -5.01 20.54 -8.53
C ASP A 13 -4.80 19.83 -9.86
N LYS A 14 -4.01 20.45 -10.75
CA LYS A 14 -3.67 19.92 -12.07
C LYS A 14 -2.28 19.29 -12.09
N THR A 15 -1.54 19.35 -11.00
CA THR A 15 -0.17 18.86 -10.91
C THR A 15 -0.13 17.37 -11.20
N GLY A 16 0.59 17.00 -12.26
CA GLY A 16 0.73 15.61 -12.66
C GLY A 16 -0.48 15.04 -13.37
N TRP A 17 -1.52 15.82 -13.68
CA TRP A 17 -2.69 15.36 -14.46
C TRP A 17 -2.59 15.69 -15.95
N GLU A 18 -1.54 16.38 -16.38
CA GLU A 18 -1.26 16.66 -17.79
C GLU A 18 -1.06 15.40 -18.65
N ASP A 19 -1.23 15.57 -19.97
CA ASP A 19 -0.96 14.52 -20.96
C ASP A 19 0.48 14.02 -20.84
N GLU A 20 0.65 12.70 -20.81
CA GLU A 20 1.96 12.07 -20.94
C GLU A 20 2.14 11.62 -22.38
N LYS A 21 2.96 12.39 -23.10
CA LYS A 21 3.19 12.23 -24.54
C LYS A 21 3.47 10.76 -24.89
N ASP A 22 2.73 10.25 -25.89
CA ASP A 22 2.84 8.89 -26.44
C ASP A 22 2.44 7.76 -25.45
N CYS A 23 1.79 8.09 -24.32
CA CYS A 23 1.56 7.16 -23.22
C CYS A 23 0.10 7.13 -22.73
N ILE A 24 -0.44 8.27 -22.30
CA ILE A 24 -1.82 8.40 -21.79
C ILE A 24 -2.30 9.85 -21.85
N SER A 25 -3.58 10.06 -22.19
CA SER A 25 -4.20 11.40 -22.12
C SER A 25 -4.61 11.77 -20.69
N SER A 26 -4.63 13.06 -20.39
CA SER A 26 -5.11 13.66 -19.14
C SER A 26 -6.49 13.13 -18.75
N ASP A 27 -7.42 13.08 -19.71
CA ASP A 27 -8.79 12.62 -19.47
C ASP A 27 -8.82 11.15 -19.05
N MET A 28 -8.06 10.29 -19.75
CA MET A 28 -7.97 8.86 -19.42
C MET A 28 -7.28 8.67 -18.06
N LYS A 29 -6.21 9.42 -17.80
CA LYS A 29 -5.48 9.39 -16.52
C LYS A 29 -6.39 9.78 -15.37
N PHE A 30 -7.21 10.82 -15.54
CA PHE A 30 -8.18 11.25 -14.53
C PHE A 30 -9.23 10.16 -14.28
N GLN A 31 -9.80 9.56 -15.34
CA GLN A 31 -10.78 8.49 -15.21
C GLN A 31 -10.23 7.25 -14.49
N LEU A 32 -8.97 6.89 -14.74
CA LEU A 32 -8.36 5.68 -14.19
C LEU A 32 -7.79 5.88 -12.77
N TYR A 33 -7.03 6.95 -12.53
CA TYR A 33 -6.31 7.12 -11.27
C TYR A 33 -7.01 7.98 -10.23
N ARG A 34 -7.87 8.92 -10.62
CA ARG A 34 -8.55 9.77 -9.63
C ARG A 34 -9.34 8.94 -8.61
N PRO A 35 -10.15 7.93 -9.01
CA PRO A 35 -10.87 7.10 -8.06
C PRO A 35 -9.94 6.33 -7.12
N LEU A 36 -8.82 5.80 -7.64
CA LEU A 36 -7.82 5.08 -6.85
C LEU A 36 -7.17 5.99 -5.80
N MET A 37 -6.82 7.21 -6.17
CA MET A 37 -6.24 8.19 -5.26
C MET A 37 -7.24 8.67 -4.21
N ASP A 38 -8.49 8.94 -4.58
CA ASP A 38 -9.53 9.34 -3.65
C ASP A 38 -9.76 8.24 -2.59
N ARG A 39 -9.73 6.96 -2.99
CA ARG A 39 -9.80 5.84 -2.03
C ARG A 39 -8.58 5.74 -1.13
N LEU A 40 -7.37 5.87 -1.68
CA LEU A 40 -6.14 5.88 -0.87
C LEU A 40 -6.22 6.97 0.21
N ILE A 41 -6.65 8.18 -0.16
CA ILE A 41 -6.80 9.27 0.80
C ILE A 41 -7.87 8.93 1.85
N ASN A 42 -9.06 8.52 1.42
CA ASN A 42 -10.20 8.31 2.32
C ASN A 42 -10.07 7.09 3.23
N GLU A 43 -9.44 6.01 2.77
CA GLU A 43 -9.36 4.75 3.53
C GLU A 43 -8.04 4.61 4.29
N VAL A 44 -6.94 5.15 3.74
CA VAL A 44 -5.61 5.04 4.36
C VAL A 44 -5.22 6.33 5.06
N CYS A 45 -5.14 7.46 4.34
CA CYS A 45 -4.61 8.70 4.93
C CYS A 45 -5.51 9.26 6.03
N VAL A 46 -6.84 9.26 5.84
CA VAL A 46 -7.80 9.67 6.88
C VAL A 46 -7.68 8.78 8.11
N SER A 47 -7.54 7.46 7.94
CA SER A 47 -7.39 6.52 9.05
C SER A 47 -6.06 6.73 9.80
N MET A 48 -4.96 6.99 9.08
CA MET A 48 -3.67 7.36 9.68
C MET A 48 -3.79 8.65 10.51
N ASN A 49 -4.50 9.65 10.00
CA ASN A 49 -4.73 10.90 10.70
C ASN A 49 -5.64 10.71 11.92
N ALA A 50 -6.69 9.90 11.82
CA ALA A 50 -7.63 9.63 12.91
C ALA A 50 -6.94 9.03 14.14
N ILE A 51 -5.91 8.21 13.94
CA ILE A 51 -5.10 7.68 15.04
C ILE A 51 -3.91 8.56 15.37
N ASN A 52 -3.67 9.71 14.73
CA ASN A 52 -2.43 10.47 14.89
C ASN A 52 -1.20 9.57 14.75
N LEU A 53 -1.11 8.86 13.63
CA LEU A 53 -0.03 7.90 13.38
C LEU A 53 1.33 8.60 13.47
N SER A 54 2.18 8.13 14.37
CA SER A 54 3.54 8.63 14.52
C SER A 54 4.45 8.13 13.40
N PHE A 55 5.59 8.80 13.22
CA PHE A 55 6.58 8.37 12.25
C PHE A 55 7.11 6.95 12.54
N VAL A 56 7.31 6.59 13.81
CA VAL A 56 7.75 5.25 14.20
C VAL A 56 6.72 4.20 13.77
N GLU A 57 5.44 4.44 14.08
CA GLU A 57 4.35 3.55 13.70
C GLU A 57 4.21 3.44 12.18
N PHE A 58 4.43 4.54 11.44
CA PHE A 58 4.45 4.53 9.97
C PHE A 58 5.55 3.64 9.40
N VAL A 59 6.77 3.71 9.94
CA VAL A 59 7.88 2.84 9.53
C VAL A 59 7.58 1.37 9.85
N ILE A 60 7.02 1.11 11.03
CA ILE A 60 6.61 -0.24 11.46
C ILE A 60 5.54 -0.80 10.54
N LEU A 61 4.53 0.00 10.17
CA LEU A 61 3.50 -0.38 9.21
C LEU A 61 4.08 -0.80 7.86
N LYS A 62 5.03 -0.04 7.32
CA LYS A 62 5.72 -0.39 6.06
C LYS A 62 6.40 -1.75 6.16
N ALA A 63 7.07 -2.03 7.28
CA ALA A 63 7.73 -3.31 7.50
C ALA A 63 6.71 -4.46 7.63
N LEU A 64 5.67 -4.29 8.45
CA LEU A 64 4.63 -5.30 8.66
C LEU A 64 3.88 -5.64 7.37
N VAL A 65 3.48 -4.63 6.58
CA VAL A 65 2.80 -4.85 5.29
C VAL A 65 3.72 -5.58 4.32
N SER A 66 5.01 -5.20 4.25
CA SER A 66 5.98 -5.84 3.35
C SER A 66 6.17 -7.33 3.67
N PHE A 67 6.37 -7.69 4.94
CA PHE A 67 6.54 -9.10 5.35
C PHE A 67 5.23 -9.90 5.26
N LYS A 68 4.09 -9.27 5.54
CA LYS A 68 2.78 -9.93 5.43
C LYS A 68 2.44 -10.25 3.97
N SER A 69 2.68 -9.32 3.04
CA SER A 69 2.49 -9.55 1.61
C SER A 69 3.35 -10.70 1.10
N SER A 70 4.62 -10.78 1.55
CA SER A 70 5.50 -11.90 1.20
C SER A 70 5.02 -13.24 1.76
N SER A 71 4.27 -13.26 2.86
CA SER A 71 3.71 -14.50 3.43
C SER A 71 2.61 -15.11 2.55
N CYS A 72 1.96 -14.31 1.71
CA CYS A 72 0.95 -14.74 0.74
C CYS A 72 1.54 -15.14 -0.63
N SER A 73 2.87 -15.04 -0.81
CA SER A 73 3.54 -15.41 -2.05
C SER A 73 4.01 -16.88 -2.06
N ASP A 74 4.33 -17.38 -3.27
CA ASP A 74 4.93 -18.70 -3.49
C ASP A 74 6.39 -18.76 -3.03
N VAL A 75 6.57 -18.61 -1.71
CA VAL A 75 7.86 -18.75 -1.02
C VAL A 75 7.92 -20.02 -0.21
N THR A 76 9.13 -20.49 0.06
CA THR A 76 9.36 -21.71 0.84
C THR A 76 8.81 -21.58 2.26
N THR A 77 8.37 -22.70 2.85
CA THR A 77 7.88 -22.75 4.24
C THR A 77 8.91 -22.22 5.25
N GLY A 78 10.20 -22.47 5.00
CA GLY A 78 11.29 -21.93 5.82
C GLY A 78 11.33 -20.40 5.82
N LEU A 79 11.16 -19.78 4.65
CA LEU A 79 11.12 -18.33 4.52
C LEU A 79 9.86 -17.73 5.17
N LYS A 80 8.69 -18.37 5.04
CA LYS A 80 7.47 -17.94 5.74
C LYS A 80 7.68 -17.92 7.25
N LYS A 81 8.26 -18.98 7.82
CA LYS A 81 8.57 -19.06 9.25
C LYS A 81 9.52 -17.93 9.68
N PHE A 82 10.56 -17.68 8.92
CA PHE A 82 11.51 -16.59 9.18
C PHE A 82 10.82 -15.21 9.18
N MET A 83 9.96 -14.94 8.18
CA MET A 83 9.20 -13.69 8.11
C MET A 83 8.25 -13.50 9.29
N HIS A 84 7.58 -14.56 9.76
CA HIS A 84 6.76 -14.51 10.96
C HIS A 84 7.56 -14.13 12.22
N VAL A 85 8.73 -14.73 12.40
CA VAL A 85 9.63 -14.39 13.53
C VAL A 85 10.06 -12.92 13.48
N HIS A 86 10.29 -12.37 12.28
CA HIS A 86 10.59 -10.95 12.14
C HIS A 86 9.41 -10.04 12.45
N MET A 87 8.19 -10.39 12.01
CA MET A 87 6.99 -9.64 12.40
C MET A 87 6.79 -9.62 13.93
N ASP A 88 6.99 -10.75 14.60
CA ASP A 88 6.93 -10.82 16.07
C ASP A 88 7.99 -9.92 16.73
N THR A 89 9.20 -9.91 16.18
CA THR A 89 10.30 -9.06 16.68
C THR A 89 9.95 -7.57 16.53
N ILE A 90 9.37 -7.19 15.38
CA ILE A 90 8.91 -5.82 15.12
C ILE A 90 7.83 -5.40 16.13
N LEU A 91 6.85 -6.26 16.40
CA LEU A 91 5.79 -5.97 17.37
C LEU A 91 6.32 -5.87 18.81
N ARG A 92 7.30 -6.70 19.18
CA ARG A 92 7.99 -6.58 20.48
C ARG A 92 8.76 -5.26 20.59
N ALA A 93 9.46 -4.86 19.54
CA ALA A 93 10.17 -3.58 19.50
C ALA A 93 9.21 -2.40 19.64
N LEU A 94 8.04 -2.45 18.99
CA LEU A 94 6.99 -1.44 19.13
C LEU A 94 6.45 -1.39 20.57
N ASN A 95 6.22 -2.54 21.21
CA ASN A 95 5.83 -2.59 22.61
C ASN A 95 6.88 -1.95 23.53
N VAL A 96 8.17 -2.25 23.35
CA VAL A 96 9.26 -1.62 24.11
C VAL A 96 9.31 -0.11 23.88
N HIS A 97 9.10 0.34 22.64
CA HIS A 97 9.01 1.77 22.33
C HIS A 97 7.88 2.44 23.11
N TYR A 98 6.67 1.90 23.11
CA TYR A 98 5.57 2.49 23.89
C TYR A 98 5.81 2.46 25.40
N GLN A 99 6.45 1.41 25.93
CA GLN A 99 6.86 1.37 27.34
C GLN A 99 7.84 2.50 27.66
N SER A 100 8.78 2.80 26.75
CA SER A 100 9.73 3.91 26.92
C SER A 100 9.05 5.29 26.92
N LEU A 101 7.86 5.40 26.33
CA LEU A 101 7.00 6.59 26.38
C LEU A 101 6.13 6.67 27.64
N GLY A 102 6.24 5.69 28.56
CA GLY A 102 5.49 5.66 29.81
C GLY A 102 4.05 5.15 29.68
N MET A 103 3.67 4.57 28.54
CA MET A 103 2.33 4.01 28.35
C MET A 103 2.10 2.77 29.23
N ASN A 104 0.88 2.64 29.75
CA ASN A 104 0.47 1.47 30.49
C ASN A 104 0.09 0.31 29.54
N LYS A 105 -0.11 -0.89 30.09
CA LYS A 105 -0.38 -2.11 29.28
C LYS A 105 -1.64 -2.01 28.42
N GLU A 106 -2.68 -1.36 28.91
CA GLU A 106 -3.97 -1.22 28.22
C GLU A 106 -3.84 -0.25 27.04
N GLU A 107 -3.19 0.90 27.27
CA GLU A 107 -2.88 1.89 26.22
C GLU A 107 -2.04 1.26 25.11
N ILE A 108 -1.00 0.51 25.48
CA ILE A 108 -0.12 -0.20 24.54
C ILE A 108 -0.92 -1.18 23.70
N ALA A 109 -1.77 -2.00 24.32
CA ALA A 109 -2.56 -3.00 23.61
C ALA A 109 -3.53 -2.33 22.62
N HIS A 110 -4.24 -1.29 23.06
CA HIS A 110 -5.16 -0.54 22.22
C HIS A 110 -4.43 0.13 21.04
N ARG A 111 -3.30 0.79 21.31
CA ARG A 111 -2.50 1.47 20.30
C ARG A 111 -1.92 0.50 19.27
N THR A 112 -1.36 -0.61 19.74
CA THR A 112 -0.82 -1.68 18.88
C THR A 112 -1.93 -2.27 18.00
N GLY A 113 -3.11 -2.52 18.57
CA GLY A 113 -4.28 -3.00 17.82
C GLY A 113 -4.67 -2.06 16.69
N ASN A 114 -4.76 -0.75 16.97
CA ASN A 114 -5.07 0.25 15.96
C ASN A 114 -4.04 0.27 14.81
N VAL A 115 -2.74 0.17 15.13
CA VAL A 115 -1.68 0.08 14.12
C VAL A 115 -1.80 -1.20 13.29
N ILE A 116 -2.12 -2.34 13.89
CA ILE A 116 -2.30 -3.61 13.15
C ILE A 116 -3.53 -3.54 12.23
N LEU A 117 -4.65 -3.00 12.72
CA LEU A 117 -5.89 -2.89 11.93
C LEU A 117 -5.74 -1.99 10.71
N MET A 118 -4.83 -1.01 10.74
CA MET A 118 -4.47 -0.19 9.59
C MET A 118 -3.88 -1.00 8.43
N MET A 119 -3.29 -2.17 8.68
CA MET A 119 -2.83 -3.03 7.59
C MET A 119 -3.99 -3.47 6.69
N SER A 120 -5.17 -3.69 7.25
CA SER A 120 -6.34 -4.15 6.50
C SER A 120 -6.79 -3.14 5.45
N SER A 121 -6.83 -1.84 5.78
CA SER A 121 -7.18 -0.80 4.81
C SER A 121 -6.12 -0.65 3.72
N ILE A 122 -4.83 -0.77 4.09
CA ILE A 122 -3.73 -0.75 3.12
C ILE A 122 -3.84 -1.93 2.14
N PHE A 123 -4.14 -3.14 2.64
CA PHE A 123 -4.32 -4.33 1.80
C PHE A 123 -5.54 -4.21 0.89
N ALA A 124 -6.67 -3.71 1.40
CA ALA A 124 -7.89 -3.53 0.61
C ALA A 124 -7.65 -2.59 -0.58
N VAL A 125 -7.11 -1.39 -0.32
CA VAL A 125 -6.78 -0.41 -1.38
C VAL A 125 -5.70 -0.96 -2.31
N GLY A 126 -4.70 -1.68 -1.78
CA GLY A 126 -3.63 -2.29 -2.57
C GLY A 126 -4.14 -3.33 -3.57
N MET A 127 -5.02 -4.23 -3.14
CA MET A 127 -5.60 -5.28 -4.00
C MET A 127 -6.43 -4.68 -5.15
N GLU A 128 -7.21 -3.65 -4.86
CA GLU A 128 -8.00 -2.98 -5.90
C GLU A 128 -7.14 -2.17 -6.86
N CYS A 129 -6.09 -1.53 -6.35
CA CYS A 129 -5.10 -0.89 -7.20
C CYS A 129 -4.49 -1.90 -8.18
N MET A 130 -4.18 -3.11 -7.71
CA MET A 130 -3.70 -4.20 -8.58
C MET A 130 -4.75 -4.63 -9.61
N GLU A 131 -6.00 -4.82 -9.20
CA GLU A 131 -7.10 -5.18 -10.11
C GLU A 131 -7.32 -4.10 -11.19
N SER A 132 -7.27 -2.83 -10.81
CA SER A 132 -7.39 -1.71 -11.75
C SER A 132 -6.25 -1.71 -12.77
N HIS A 133 -5.01 -1.96 -12.32
CA HIS A 133 -3.87 -2.09 -13.24
C HIS A 133 -4.00 -3.30 -14.18
N GLN A 134 -4.55 -4.42 -13.71
CA GLN A 134 -4.84 -5.57 -14.58
C GLN A 134 -5.88 -5.23 -15.65
N LYS A 135 -6.93 -4.46 -15.32
CA LYS A 135 -7.92 -3.99 -16.29
C LYS A 135 -7.30 -3.06 -17.33
N ILE A 136 -6.47 -2.10 -16.89
CA ILE A 136 -5.74 -1.19 -17.78
C ILE A 136 -4.88 -1.97 -18.77
N GLN A 137 -4.15 -2.98 -18.29
CA GLN A 137 -3.34 -3.86 -19.13
C GLN A 137 -4.20 -4.69 -20.09
N PHE A 138 -5.30 -5.27 -19.61
CA PHE A 138 -6.18 -6.13 -20.43
C PHE A 138 -6.81 -5.38 -21.60
N PHE A 139 -7.22 -4.13 -21.38
CA PHE A 139 -7.83 -3.29 -22.40
C PHE A 139 -6.82 -2.43 -23.18
N ASP A 140 -5.51 -2.61 -22.95
CA ASP A 140 -4.42 -1.82 -23.53
C ASP A 140 -4.67 -0.30 -23.44
N LEU A 141 -5.26 0.14 -22.32
CA LEU A 141 -5.60 1.55 -22.09
C LEU A 141 -4.35 2.40 -21.81
N TRP A 142 -3.25 1.74 -21.45
CA TRP A 142 -1.98 2.37 -21.16
C TRP A 142 -0.82 1.37 -21.30
N GLN A 143 0.20 1.79 -22.04
CA GLN A 143 1.54 1.21 -22.06
C GLN A 143 2.21 1.32 -20.68
N LEU A 144 1.96 0.34 -19.80
CA LEU A 144 2.68 0.19 -18.52
C LEU A 144 4.15 -0.19 -18.77
N ASP A 145 5.07 0.34 -17.97
CA ASP A 145 6.48 -0.05 -17.99
C ASP A 145 6.64 -1.56 -17.73
N ASP A 146 7.56 -2.21 -18.45
CA ASP A 146 7.88 -3.64 -18.30
C ASP A 146 8.16 -4.07 -16.84
N LEU A 147 8.75 -3.20 -16.02
CA LEU A 147 9.00 -3.47 -14.60
C LEU A 147 7.69 -3.48 -13.80
N LEU A 148 6.79 -2.52 -14.06
CA LEU A 148 5.48 -2.46 -13.43
C LEU A 148 4.63 -3.67 -13.83
N ILE A 149 4.65 -4.05 -15.11
CA ILE A 149 3.97 -5.24 -15.62
C ILE A 149 4.47 -6.48 -14.88
N LYS A 150 5.79 -6.68 -14.75
CA LYS A 150 6.37 -7.83 -14.03
C LYS A 150 6.00 -7.86 -12.56
N LEU A 151 5.85 -6.71 -11.91
CA LEU A 151 5.42 -6.61 -10.51
C LEU A 151 3.93 -6.95 -10.34
N ILE A 152 3.08 -6.48 -11.26
CA ILE A 152 1.63 -6.73 -11.25
C ILE A 152 1.31 -8.19 -11.60
N GLN A 153 1.96 -8.73 -12.64
CA GLN A 153 1.78 -10.12 -13.09
C GLN A 153 2.25 -11.16 -12.07
N ARG A 154 3.21 -10.82 -11.20
CA ARG A 154 3.63 -11.72 -10.11
C ARG A 154 2.74 -11.65 -8.86
N GLY A 155 2.02 -10.55 -8.64
CA GLY A 155 1.12 -10.41 -7.50
C GLY A 155 -0.31 -10.87 -7.79
N GLY A 156 -0.72 -10.91 -9.06
CA GLY A 156 -1.88 -11.68 -9.50
C GLY A 156 -1.49 -13.14 -9.55
N GLY A 157 -1.89 -13.93 -8.56
CA GLY A 157 -1.61 -15.37 -8.52
C GLY A 157 -1.90 -16.00 -9.88
N THR A 158 -1.01 -16.89 -10.33
CA THR A 158 -1.16 -17.67 -11.56
C THR A 158 -2.46 -18.47 -11.50
N THR A 159 -3.56 -17.90 -12.00
CA THR A 159 -4.68 -18.69 -12.51
C THR A 159 -4.28 -19.17 -13.89
N THR A 160 -3.53 -20.27 -13.91
CA THR A 160 -3.45 -21.14 -15.08
C THR A 160 -4.85 -21.67 -15.36
N PHE A 161 -5.43 -21.30 -16.50
CA PHE A 161 -6.44 -22.09 -17.17
C PHE A 161 -5.80 -23.33 -17.79
#